data_AF-A0A961TCM3-F1
#
_entry.id   AF-A0A961TCM3-F1
#
_cell.length_a   1.000
_cell.length_b   1.000
_cell.length_c   1.000
_cell.angle_alpha   90.00
_cell.angle_beta   90.00
_cell.angle_gamma   90.00
#
_symmetry.space_group_name_H-M   'P 1'
#
loop_
_entity.id
_entity.type
_entity.pdbx_description
1 polymer ?
#
loop_
_entity_poly.entity_id
_entity_poly.type
_entity_poly.pdbx_seq_one_letter_code
_entity_poly.pdbx_strand_id
1 'polypeptide(L)'
;PNPKVGTVTPDVAAAVKASKGGAVEFRVEKAGIIHAGIGKASFTAAALEENIRALADAVVKAKPAGAKGTYVKRVAVSSSMGPGVKIDPASVLAAPGA
;
A
#
# COMPACT_ATOMS: atom_id res chain seq x y z
N PRO A 1 -12.23 -12.60 9.01
CA PRO A 1 -11.02 -13.14 9.69
C PRO A 1 -10.23 -14.04 8.74
N ASN A 2 -8.97 -13.69 8.48
CA ASN A 2 -8.10 -14.44 7.57
C ASN A 2 -6.73 -14.67 8.26
N PRO A 3 -6.23 -15.91 8.34
CA PRO A 3 -4.93 -16.20 8.97
C PRO A 3 -3.75 -15.51 8.30
N LYS A 4 -3.83 -15.26 6.97
CA LYS A 4 -2.76 -14.58 6.21
C LYS A 4 -2.60 -13.10 6.58
N VAL A 5 -3.62 -12.50 7.19
CA VAL A 5 -3.61 -11.08 7.59
C VAL A 5 -3.37 -10.92 9.09
N GLY A 6 -2.98 -11.98 9.81
CA GLY A 6 -2.72 -11.91 11.24
C GLY A 6 -3.95 -11.59 12.10
N THR A 7 -5.17 -11.65 11.54
CA THR A 7 -6.42 -11.48 12.30
C THR A 7 -6.87 -12.76 13.01
N VAL A 8 -6.11 -13.85 12.82
CA VAL A 8 -6.22 -15.10 13.57
C VAL A 8 -4.90 -15.32 14.29
N THR A 9 -4.71 -14.60 15.39
CA THR A 9 -3.53 -14.67 16.26
C THR A 9 -3.95 -15.04 17.68
N PRO A 10 -3.07 -15.72 18.44
CA PRO A 10 -3.29 -15.95 19.86
C PRO A 10 -3.25 -14.63 20.68
N ASP A 11 -2.59 -13.59 20.17
CA ASP A 11 -2.60 -12.25 20.76
C ASP A 11 -3.68 -11.36 20.10
N VAL A 12 -4.84 -11.30 20.75
CA VAL A 12 -6.01 -10.53 20.30
C VAL A 12 -5.85 -9.04 20.62
N ALA A 13 -5.13 -8.68 21.69
CA ALA A 13 -4.99 -7.29 22.12
C ALA A 13 -4.13 -6.48 21.13
N ALA A 14 -3.02 -7.06 20.67
CA ALA A 14 -2.19 -6.46 19.64
C ALA A 14 -2.93 -6.35 18.30
N ALA A 15 -3.66 -7.39 17.89
CA ALA A 15 -4.43 -7.40 16.65
C ALA A 15 -5.53 -6.32 16.65
N VAL A 16 -6.26 -6.13 17.75
CA VAL A 16 -7.28 -5.09 17.85
C VAL A 16 -6.67 -3.68 17.81
N LYS A 17 -5.53 -3.46 18.45
CA LYS A 17 -4.81 -2.17 18.38
C LYS A 17 -4.32 -1.88 16.96
N ALA A 18 -3.76 -2.87 16.28
CA ALA A 18 -3.29 -2.73 14.90
C ALA A 18 -4.45 -2.44 13.93
N SER A 19 -5.58 -3.16 14.05
CA SER A 19 -6.76 -2.93 13.23
C SER A 19 -7.39 -1.55 13.49
N LYS A 20 -7.41 -1.08 14.74
CA LYS A 20 -7.88 0.28 15.09
C LYS A 20 -6.93 1.38 14.62
N GLY A 21 -5.63 1.09 14.53
CA GLY A 21 -4.61 2.01 14.04
C GLY A 21 -4.70 2.31 12.54
N GLY A 22 -5.66 1.72 11.83
CA GLY A 22 -5.87 1.96 10.41
C GLY A 22 -5.03 1.06 9.51
N ALA A 23 -4.75 -0.17 9.94
CA ALA A 23 -4.09 -1.17 9.09
C ALA A 23 -4.87 -1.35 7.77
N VAL A 24 -4.24 -0.99 6.65
CA VAL A 24 -4.82 -1.15 5.31
C VAL A 24 -4.37 -2.48 4.75
N GLU A 25 -5.33 -3.38 4.54
CA GLU A 25 -5.10 -4.64 3.87
C GLU A 25 -5.05 -4.42 2.36
N PHE A 26 -3.99 -4.91 1.71
CA PHE A 26 -3.90 -4.92 0.25
C PHE A 26 -3.76 -6.36 -0.24
N ARG A 27 -4.54 -6.70 -1.27
CA ARG A 27 -4.54 -8.02 -1.91
C ARG A 27 -4.32 -7.86 -3.41
N VAL A 28 -3.50 -8.75 -3.96
CA VAL A 28 -3.29 -8.84 -5.41
C VAL A 28 -4.52 -9.49 -6.04
N GLU A 29 -5.08 -8.85 -7.06
CA GLU A 29 -6.13 -9.44 -7.89
C GLU A 29 -5.58 -10.39 -8.95
N LYS A 30 -6.45 -11.12 -9.65
CA LYS A 30 -6.04 -12.12 -10.65
C LYS A 30 -5.20 -11.54 -11.80
N ALA A 31 -5.38 -10.26 -12.11
CA ALA A 31 -4.60 -9.53 -13.10
C ALA A 31 -3.22 -9.05 -12.60
N GLY A 32 -2.86 -9.32 -11.34
CA GLY A 32 -1.58 -8.90 -10.76
C GLY A 32 -1.56 -7.43 -10.31
N ILE A 33 -2.72 -6.81 -10.13
CA ILE A 33 -2.84 -5.41 -9.70
C ILE A 33 -3.15 -5.37 -8.20
N ILE A 34 -2.58 -4.39 -7.50
CA ILE A 34 -2.83 -4.12 -6.09
C ILE A 34 -3.67 -2.85 -5.99
N HIS A 35 -4.81 -2.96 -5.32
CA HIS A 35 -5.66 -1.83 -4.96
C HIS A 35 -5.55 -1.61 -3.45
N ALA A 36 -5.21 -0.40 -3.03
CA ALA A 36 -5.08 -0.04 -1.63
C ALA A 36 -5.63 1.38 -1.40
N GLY A 37 -6.40 1.54 -0.32
CA GLY A 37 -6.89 2.86 0.10
C GLY A 37 -5.79 3.62 0.83
N ILE A 38 -5.30 4.70 0.23
CA ILE A 38 -4.20 5.52 0.78
C ILE A 38 -4.71 6.54 1.81
N GLY A 39 -5.99 6.90 1.75
CA GLY A 39 -6.60 7.86 2.67
C GLY A 39 -7.87 8.50 2.11
N LYS A 40 -8.27 9.62 2.72
CA LYS A 40 -9.37 10.47 2.23
C LYS A 40 -8.82 11.76 1.63
N ALA A 41 -9.59 12.38 0.74
CA ALA A 41 -9.25 13.68 0.16
C ALA A 41 -9.13 14.81 1.21
N SER A 42 -9.71 14.62 2.40
CA SER A 42 -9.64 15.57 3.51
C SER A 42 -8.31 15.52 4.30
N PHE A 43 -7.38 14.62 3.95
CA PHE A 43 -6.06 14.56 4.58
C PHE A 43 -5.12 15.61 4.00
N THR A 44 -4.11 15.99 4.77
CA THR A 44 -3.07 16.90 4.28
C THR A 44 -2.23 16.23 3.19
N ALA A 45 -1.70 17.03 2.26
CA ALA A 45 -0.87 16.52 1.18
C ALA A 45 0.35 15.72 1.69
N ALA A 46 0.99 16.18 2.78
CA ALA A 46 2.11 15.49 3.41
C ALA A 46 1.73 14.10 3.94
N ALA A 47 0.59 13.97 4.61
CA ALA A 47 0.12 12.68 5.12
C ALA A 47 -0.23 11.71 3.97
N LEU A 48 -0.79 12.21 2.87
CA LEU A 48 -1.04 11.38 1.69
C LEU A 48 0.27 10.92 1.05
N GLU A 49 1.28 11.78 0.95
CA GLU A 49 2.58 11.42 0.41
C GLU A 49 3.28 10.35 1.26
N GLU A 50 3.29 10.50 2.58
CA GLU A 50 3.83 9.50 3.51
C GLU A 50 3.12 8.15 3.38
N ASN A 51 1.79 8.15 3.26
CA ASN A 51 1.02 6.92 3.07
C ASN A 51 1.34 6.22 1.73
N ILE A 52 1.52 6.99 0.65
CA ILE A 52 1.90 6.42 -0.66
C ILE A 52 3.28 5.77 -0.57
N ARG A 53 4.26 6.43 0.06
CA ARG A 53 5.62 5.90 0.25
C ARG A 53 5.60 4.64 1.11
N ALA A 54 4.88 4.67 2.23
CA ALA A 54 4.75 3.51 3.13
C ALA A 54 4.14 2.29 2.41
N LEU A 55 3.14 2.51 1.55
CA LEU A 55 2.57 1.46 0.73
C LEU A 55 3.58 0.90 -0.29
N ALA A 56 4.31 1.77 -0.98
CA ALA A 56 5.32 1.36 -1.96
C ALA A 56 6.42 0.51 -1.31
N ASP A 57 6.92 0.93 -0.15
CA ASP A 57 7.92 0.18 0.63
C ASP A 57 7.39 -1.18 1.08
N ALA A 58 6.14 -1.24 1.55
CA ALA A 58 5.50 -2.49 1.93
C ALA A 58 5.35 -3.44 0.73
N VAL A 59 5.00 -2.92 -0.45
CA VAL A 59 4.89 -3.71 -1.68
C VAL A 59 6.25 -4.25 -2.11
N VAL A 60 7.31 -3.44 -2.08
CA VAL A 60 8.68 -3.89 -2.41
C VAL A 60 9.16 -4.97 -1.45
N LYS A 61 8.92 -4.81 -0.14
CA LYS A 61 9.25 -5.84 0.87
C LYS A 61 8.44 -7.13 0.66
N ALA A 62 7.22 -7.02 0.16
CA ALA A 62 6.38 -8.17 -0.18
C ALA A 62 6.75 -8.83 -1.52
N LYS A 63 7.82 -8.39 -2.20
CA LYS A 63 8.30 -9.00 -3.44
C LYS A 63 8.70 -10.47 -3.19
N PRO A 64 8.06 -11.44 -3.86
CA PRO A 64 8.44 -12.83 -3.73
C PRO A 64 9.80 -13.08 -4.41
N ALA A 65 10.62 -13.97 -3.85
CA ALA A 65 11.97 -14.28 -4.34
C ALA A 65 12.01 -14.76 -5.81
N GLY A 66 10.89 -15.29 -6.33
CA GLY A 66 10.77 -15.71 -7.73
C GLY A 66 10.46 -14.60 -8.74
N ALA A 67 10.20 -13.36 -8.29
CA ALA A 67 9.85 -12.26 -9.18
C ALA A 67 11.10 -11.67 -9.86
N LYS A 68 11.24 -11.94 -11.16
CA LYS A 68 12.32 -11.42 -12.03
C LYS A 68 11.91 -10.10 -12.68
N GLY A 69 12.87 -9.18 -12.84
CA GLY A 69 12.67 -7.89 -13.51
C GLY A 69 12.01 -6.80 -12.65
N THR A 70 11.50 -5.76 -13.31
CA THR A 70 10.85 -4.60 -12.66
C THR A 70 9.53 -5.02 -12.01
N TYR A 71 9.51 -4.98 -10.68
CA TYR A 71 8.37 -5.46 -9.88
C TYR A 71 7.16 -4.53 -9.95
N VAL A 72 7.39 -3.21 -9.93
CA VAL A 72 6.35 -2.19 -10.06
C VAL A 72 6.40 -1.62 -11.47
N LYS A 73 5.37 -1.87 -12.29
CA LYS A 73 5.32 -1.43 -13.69
C LYS A 73 4.64 -0.08 -13.89
N ARG A 74 3.64 0.23 -13.08
CA ARG A 74 2.84 1.45 -13.18
C ARG A 74 2.22 1.77 -11.83
N VAL A 75 2.21 3.05 -11.48
CA VAL A 75 1.48 3.58 -10.34
C VAL A 75 0.45 4.58 -10.87
N ALA A 76 -0.80 4.47 -10.41
CA ALA A 76 -1.85 5.42 -10.73
C ALA A 76 -2.61 5.75 -9.46
N VAL A 77 -2.82 7.04 -9.22
CA VAL A 77 -3.61 7.54 -8.09
C VAL A 77 -4.91 8.10 -8.64
N SER A 78 -6.01 7.64 -8.06
CA SER A 78 -7.36 8.07 -8.45
C SER A 78 -8.17 8.35 -7.20
N SER A 79 -9.04 9.36 -7.27
CA SER A 79 -10.14 9.48 -6.31
C SER A 79 -11.29 8.56 -6.72
N SER A 80 -12.23 8.31 -5.80
CA SER A 80 -13.35 7.38 -6.01
C SER A 80 -14.23 7.73 -7.22
N MET A 81 -14.32 9.01 -7.57
CA MET A 81 -15.16 9.51 -8.67
C MET A 81 -14.37 10.41 -9.64
N GLY A 82 -13.04 10.37 -9.61
CA GLY A 82 -12.19 11.25 -10.43
C GLY A 82 -11.33 10.49 -11.44
N PRO A 83 -10.71 11.21 -12.38
CA PRO A 83 -9.77 10.61 -13.31
C PRO A 83 -8.51 10.14 -12.59
N GLY A 84 -7.96 9.00 -13.02
CA GLY A 84 -6.71 8.47 -12.50
C GLY A 84 -5.50 9.17 -13.11
N VAL A 85 -4.63 9.71 -12.26
CA VAL A 85 -3.36 10.32 -12.66
C VAL A 85 -2.25 9.27 -12.56
N LYS A 86 -1.51 9.08 -13.66
CA LYS A 86 -0.34 8.20 -13.66
C LYS A 86 0.83 8.93 -13.02
N ILE A 87 1.50 8.25 -12.09
CA ILE A 87 2.66 8.77 -11.39
C ILE A 87 3.86 7.90 -11.76
N ASP A 88 5.04 8.52 -11.83
CA ASP A 88 6.28 7.79 -12.04
C ASP A 88 6.55 6.87 -10.82
N PRO A 89 6.65 5.55 -11.01
CA PRO A 89 7.06 4.66 -9.92
C PRO A 89 8.42 5.02 -9.30
N ALA A 90 9.33 5.64 -10.06
CA ALA A 90 10.64 6.05 -9.54
C ALA A 90 10.55 7.17 -8.50
N SER A 91 9.59 8.09 -8.65
CA SER A 91 9.40 9.20 -7.70
C SER A 91 8.81 8.76 -6.36
N VAL A 92 8.23 7.56 -6.31
CA VAL A 92 7.60 6.99 -5.11
C VAL A 92 8.54 6.01 -4.38
N LEU A 93 9.43 5.35 -5.13
CA LEU A 93 10.42 4.41 -4.61
C LEU A 93 11.72 5.09 -4.15
N ALA A 94 11.99 6.31 -4.60
CA ALA A 94 13.12 7.11 -4.12
C ALA A 94 12.77 7.76 -2.77
N ALA A 95 13.34 7.22 -1.69
CA ALA A 95 13.41 7.92 -0.41
C ALA A 95 14.17 9.25 -0.57
N PRO A 96 13.87 10.29 0.24
CA PRO A 96 14.57 11.56 0.17
C PRO A 96 16.02 11.36 0.63
N GLY A 97 16.93 11.43 -0.32
CA GLY A 97 18.36 11.49 -0.13
C GLY A 97 18.94 12.60 -1.00
N ALA A 98 18.53 13.83 -0.70
CA ALA A 98 19.21 15.08 -1.00
C ALA A 98 18.74 16.14 0.00
#